data_AF-A0A3Q3F6L8-F1
#
_entry.id   AF-A0A3Q3F6L8-F1
#
_cell.length_a   1.000
_cell.length_b   1.000
_cell.length_c   1.000
_cell.angle_alpha   90.00
_cell.angle_beta   90.00
_cell.angle_gamma   90.00
#
_symmetry.space_group_name_H-M   'P 1'
#
loop_
_entity.id
_entity.type
_entity.pdbx_description
1 polymer ?
#
loop_
_entity_poly.entity_id
_entity_poly.type
_entity_poly.pdbx_seq_one_letter_code
_entity_poly.pdbx_strand_id
1 'polypeptide(L)'
;MRFTCDMFHPNNGRVCISILHAPGDDPMGYESSAERWSPVQSVEKILLSVVSMLAEPNDESGANVDASKMWREDREQFYKLAQKIVRKSLGL
;
A
#
# COMPACT_ATOMS: atom_id res chain seq x y z
N MET A 1 -4.57 -8.07 5.21
CA MET A 1 -5.22 -6.88 5.82
C MET A 1 -6.11 -6.21 4.78
N ARG A 2 -7.22 -5.58 5.19
CA ARG A 2 -8.15 -4.87 4.28
C ARG A 2 -8.61 -3.57 4.94
N PHE A 3 -8.58 -2.46 4.20
CA PHE A 3 -9.22 -1.21 4.63
C PHE A 3 -10.75 -1.35 4.52
N THR A 4 -11.46 -0.68 5.42
CA THR A 4 -12.95 -0.65 5.42
C THR A 4 -13.51 0.68 4.92
N CYS A 5 -12.70 1.74 4.93
CA CYS A 5 -13.02 3.03 4.34
C CYS A 5 -12.70 3.06 2.84
N ASP A 6 -13.23 4.07 2.16
CA ASP A 6 -12.85 4.37 0.77
C ASP A 6 -11.36 4.71 0.68
N MET A 7 -10.69 4.14 -0.32
CA MET A 7 -9.27 4.33 -0.55
C MET A 7 -8.98 4.54 -2.04
N PHE A 8 -8.04 5.43 -2.34
CA PHE A 8 -7.46 5.65 -3.66
C PHE A 8 -5.95 5.65 -3.51
N HIS A 9 -5.34 4.50 -3.77
CA HIS A 9 -3.92 4.26 -3.55
C HIS A 9 -3.43 3.23 -4.58
N PRO A 10 -2.18 3.31 -5.09
CA PRO A 10 -1.61 2.27 -5.96
C PRO A 10 -1.80 0.85 -5.41
N ASN A 11 -1.58 0.65 -4.11
CA ASN A 11 -1.81 -0.63 -3.41
C ASN A 11 -3.24 -0.76 -2.79
N ASN A 12 -4.31 -0.50 -3.57
CA ASN A 12 -5.70 -0.50 -3.07
C ASN A 12 -6.31 -1.91 -2.83
N GLY A 13 -7.30 -1.99 -1.92
CA GLY A 13 -8.17 -3.13 -1.71
C GLY A 13 -7.66 -4.08 -0.63
N ARG A 14 -7.01 -5.17 -1.04
CA ARG A 14 -6.26 -6.03 -0.12
C ARG A 14 -4.86 -5.45 -0.03
N VAL A 15 -4.45 -5.01 1.17
CA VAL A 15 -3.11 -4.43 1.36
C VAL A 15 -2.08 -5.43 0.85
N CYS A 16 -1.35 -5.04 -0.19
CA CYS A 16 -0.38 -5.86 -0.91
C CYS A 16 1.01 -5.26 -0.64
N ILE A 17 1.67 -5.80 0.38
CA ILE A 17 3.02 -5.42 0.83
C ILE A 17 3.75 -6.71 1.21
N SER A 18 5.06 -6.74 0.97
CA SER A 18 5.93 -7.91 1.16
C SER A 18 5.73 -8.61 2.51
N ILE A 19 5.61 -7.86 3.61
CA ILE A 19 5.42 -8.40 4.98
C ILE A 19 4.15 -9.25 5.15
N LEU A 20 3.19 -9.15 4.24
CA LEU A 20 1.96 -9.95 4.23
C LEU A 20 2.00 -11.13 3.23
N HIS A 21 3.05 -11.26 2.44
CA HIS A 21 3.27 -12.39 1.55
C HIS A 21 3.73 -13.63 2.32
N ALA A 22 3.34 -14.80 1.83
CA ALA A 22 3.73 -16.08 2.44
C ALA A 22 5.28 -16.20 2.53
N PRO A 23 5.79 -16.89 3.57
CA PRO A 23 7.22 -17.12 3.74
C PRO A 23 7.82 -17.90 2.57
N GLY A 24 9.11 -17.69 2.32
CA GLY A 24 9.87 -18.35 1.26
C GLY A 24 10.59 -17.35 0.36
N ASP A 25 11.28 -17.86 -0.65
CA ASP A 25 11.89 -17.02 -1.68
C ASP A 25 10.82 -16.54 -2.66
N ASP A 26 10.90 -15.27 -3.04
CA ASP A 26 9.98 -14.71 -4.02
C ASP A 26 10.20 -15.35 -5.40
N PRO A 27 9.20 -16.00 -6.01
CA PRO A 27 9.37 -16.63 -7.33
C PRO A 27 9.76 -15.64 -8.44
N MET A 28 9.44 -14.36 -8.23
CA MET A 28 9.72 -13.28 -9.18
C MET A 28 11.01 -12.51 -8.84
N GLY A 29 11.64 -12.79 -7.69
CA GLY A 29 12.90 -12.18 -7.27
C GLY A 29 12.84 -10.70 -6.91
N TYR A 30 11.65 -10.12 -6.72
CA TYR A 30 11.48 -8.72 -6.34
C TYR A 30 11.67 -8.48 -4.84
N GLU A 31 11.49 -9.52 -4.02
CA GLU A 31 11.49 -9.41 -2.56
C GLU A 31 12.48 -10.37 -1.92
N SER A 32 13.16 -9.91 -0.87
CA SER A 32 13.94 -10.77 0.01
C SER A 32 13.02 -11.59 0.92
N SER A 33 13.42 -12.82 1.25
CA SER A 33 12.72 -13.65 2.24
C SER A 33 12.65 -12.99 3.63
N ALA A 34 13.55 -12.05 3.93
CA ALA A 34 13.52 -11.24 5.15
C ALA A 34 12.39 -10.18 5.17
N GLU A 35 11.95 -9.73 4.00
CA GLU A 35 10.88 -8.73 3.84
C GLU A 35 9.50 -9.38 3.87
N ARG A 36 9.42 -10.71 3.70
CA ARG A 36 8.17 -11.49 3.72
C ARG A 36 7.72 -11.85 5.12
N TRP A 37 6.53 -12.42 5.25
CA TRP A 37 6.00 -12.85 6.55
C TRP A 37 6.93 -13.88 7.19
N SER A 38 7.27 -13.67 8.45
CA SER A 38 7.95 -14.65 9.30
C SER A 38 7.44 -14.54 10.75
N PRO A 39 7.62 -15.57 11.59
CA PRO A 39 7.21 -15.52 13.00
C PRO A 39 7.89 -14.40 13.83
N VAL A 40 8.95 -13.77 13.31
CA VAL A 40 9.63 -12.62 13.92
C VAL A 40 8.90 -11.29 13.67
N GLN A 41 7.96 -11.27 12.73
CA GLN A 41 7.16 -10.08 12.44
C GLN A 41 6.05 -9.91 13.48
N SER A 42 5.75 -8.66 13.81
CA SER A 42 4.68 -8.29 14.74
C SER A 42 3.59 -7.51 14.02
N VAL A 43 2.40 -7.43 14.63
CA VAL A 43 1.31 -6.56 14.13
C VAL A 43 1.76 -5.11 14.05
N GLU A 44 2.57 -4.65 15.01
CA GLU A 44 3.18 -3.31 15.00
C GLU A 44 4.01 -3.07 13.72
N LYS A 45 4.91 -4.00 13.37
CA LYS A 45 5.70 -3.90 12.13
C LYS A 45 4.82 -3.85 10.89
N ILE A 46 3.73 -4.64 10.86
CA ILE A 46 2.76 -4.58 9.76
C ILE A 46 2.14 -3.18 9.66
N LEU A 47 1.70 -2.60 10.78
CA LEU A 47 1.08 -1.27 10.78
C LEU A 47 2.09 -0.18 10.37
N LEU A 48 3.35 -0.28 10.83
CA LEU A 48 4.41 0.63 10.39
C LEU A 48 4.66 0.53 8.89
N SER A 49 4.73 -0.69 8.32
CA SER A 49 4.83 -0.88 6.88
C SER A 49 3.65 -0.29 6.12
N VAL A 50 2.43 -0.33 6.69
CA VAL A 50 1.26 0.32 6.08
C VAL A 50 1.38 1.85 6.11
N VAL A 51 1.89 2.43 7.19
CA VAL A 51 2.15 3.88 7.26
C VAL A 51 3.19 4.29 6.21
N SER A 52 4.29 3.55 6.10
CA SER A 52 5.31 3.78 5.07
C SER A 52 4.73 3.66 3.66
N MET A 53 3.92 2.62 3.40
CA MET A 53 3.25 2.43 2.11
C MET A 53 2.34 3.60 1.74
N LEU A 54 1.62 4.19 2.69
CA LEU A 54 0.76 5.35 2.44
C LEU A 54 1.56 6.64 2.20
N ALA A 55 2.72 6.77 2.84
CA ALA A 55 3.62 7.92 2.68
C ALA A 55 4.38 7.86 1.35
N GLU A 56 4.80 6.67 0.94
CA GLU A 56 5.59 6.40 -0.25
C GLU A 56 4.89 5.34 -1.13
N PRO A 57 3.89 5.74 -1.92
CA PRO A 57 3.19 4.82 -2.82
C PRO A 57 4.13 4.13 -3.81
N ASN A 58 4.07 2.80 -3.85
CA ASN A 58 4.80 1.97 -4.82
C ASN A 58 3.94 1.77 -6.08
N ASP A 59 4.44 2.20 -7.23
CA ASP A 59 3.75 2.10 -8.52
C ASP A 59 4.32 1.04 -9.47
N GLU A 60 5.35 0.30 -9.07
CA GLU A 60 5.92 -0.83 -9.81
C GLU A 60 5.01 -2.06 -9.77
N SER A 61 4.25 -2.23 -8.69
CA SER A 61 3.35 -3.36 -8.44
C SER A 61 1.92 -2.93 -8.07
N GLY A 62 1.48 -1.78 -8.61
CA GLY A 62 0.20 -1.17 -8.26
C GLY A 62 -1.01 -2.05 -8.55
N ALA A 63 -1.72 -2.48 -7.51
CA ALA A 63 -3.01 -3.18 -7.60
C ALA A 63 -4.14 -2.31 -8.19
N ASN A 64 -3.99 -0.99 -8.13
CA ASN A 64 -4.91 -0.01 -8.68
C ASN A 64 -4.21 0.79 -9.79
N VAL A 65 -4.42 0.37 -11.03
CA VAL A 65 -3.78 0.93 -12.23
C VAL A 65 -4.07 2.44 -12.38
N ASP A 66 -5.30 2.87 -12.08
CA ASP A 66 -5.68 4.28 -12.19
C ASP A 66 -4.93 5.15 -11.16
N ALA A 67 -4.83 4.66 -9.92
CA ALA A 67 -4.08 5.34 -8.88
C ALA A 67 -2.58 5.37 -9.18
N SER A 68 -2.01 4.28 -9.70
CA SER A 68 -0.60 4.24 -10.14
C SER A 68 -0.33 5.19 -11.30
N LYS A 69 -1.21 5.22 -12.30
CA LYS A 69 -1.09 6.15 -13.43
C LYS A 69 -1.16 7.60 -12.97
N MET A 70 -2.15 7.94 -12.14
CA MET A 70 -2.29 9.28 -11.60
C MET A 70 -1.11 9.67 -10.71
N TRP A 71 -0.59 8.75 -9.89
CA TRP A 71 0.61 8.97 -9.09
C TRP A 71 1.84 9.32 -9.93
N ARG A 72 1.99 8.72 -11.12
CA ARG A 72 3.09 9.00 -12.06
C ARG A 72 2.87 10.27 -12.88
N GLU A 73 1.68 10.43 -13.45
CA GLU A 73 1.40 11.40 -14.51
C GLU A 73 0.76 12.70 -13.99
N ASP A 74 0.04 12.66 -12.88
CA ASP A 74 -0.69 13.82 -12.32
C ASP A 74 -0.71 13.79 -10.79
N ARG A 75 0.45 14.10 -10.21
CA ARG A 75 0.67 14.07 -8.76
C ARG A 75 -0.21 15.07 -8.00
N GLU A 76 -0.50 16.23 -8.58
CA GLU A 76 -1.36 17.23 -7.95
C GLU A 76 -2.80 16.73 -7.80
N GLN A 77 -3.35 16.11 -8.86
CA GLN A 77 -4.69 15.54 -8.80
C GLN A 77 -4.75 14.37 -7.83
N PHE A 78 -3.70 13.55 -7.76
CA PHE A 78 -3.58 12.49 -6.75
C PHE A 78 -3.71 13.06 -5.33
N TYR A 79 -2.97 14.12 -5.00
CA TYR A 79 -3.04 14.76 -3.69
C TYR A 79 -4.41 15.38 -3.38
N LYS A 80 -5.07 15.98 -4.38
CA LYS A 80 -6.45 16.49 -4.22
C LYS A 80 -7.43 15.37 -3.87
N LEU A 81 -7.35 14.21 -4.54
CA LEU A 81 -8.18 13.05 -4.22
C LEU A 81 -7.84 12.46 -2.85
N ALA A 82 -6.56 12.35 -2.52
CA ALA A 82 -6.12 11.88 -1.20
C ALA A 82 -6.69 12.76 -0.08
N GLN A 83 -6.63 14.09 -0.22
CA GLN A 83 -7.24 15.02 0.75
C GLN A 83 -8.76 14.82 0.86
N LYS A 84 -9.45 14.59 -0.26
CA LYS A 84 -10.90 14.31 -0.25
C LYS A 84 -11.21 13.02 0.51
N ILE A 85 -10.40 11.99 0.35
CA ILE A 85 -10.54 10.72 1.08
C ILE A 85 -10.28 10.90 2.57
N VAL A 86 -9.24 11.66 2.94
CA VAL A 86 -8.97 11.99 4.35
C VAL A 86 -10.17 12.68 4.98
N ARG A 87 -10.73 13.72 4.33
CA ARG A 87 -11.94 14.41 4.82
C ARG A 87 -13.12 13.46 4.98
N LYS A 88 -13.41 12.64 3.96
CA LYS A 88 -14.48 11.64 4.01
C LYS A 88 -14.29 10.66 5.18
N SER A 89 -13.06 10.21 5.43
CA SER A 89 -12.76 9.28 6.54
C SER A 89 -12.98 9.90 7.93
N LEU A 90 -12.87 11.23 8.03
CA LEU A 90 -13.12 12.00 9.26
C LEU A 90 -14.59 12.46 9.40
N GLY A 91 -15.45 12.18 8.40
CA GLY A 91 -16.83 12.66 8.37
C GLY A 91 -16.97 14.17 8.14
N LEU A 92 -15.98 14.79 7.49
CA LEU A 92 -15.90 16.22 7.18
C LEU A 92 -16.23 16.53 5.71
#